data_AF-A0A1L0BLR1-F1
#
_entry.id   AF-A0A1L0BLR1-F1
#
_cell.length_a   1.000
_cell.length_b   1.000
_cell.length_c   1.000
_cell.angle_alpha   90.00
_cell.angle_beta   90.00
_cell.angle_gamma   90.00
#
_symmetry.space_group_name_H-M   'P 1'
#
loop_
_entity.id
_entity.type
_entity.pdbx_description
1 polymer ?
#
loop_
_entity_poly.entity_id
_entity_poly.type
_entity_poly.pdbx_seq_one_letter_code
_entity_poly.pdbx_strand_id
1 'polypeptide(L)'
;MASQLALVLLNRHLGLRENSPFCLILDSLRQTSHYLIEEFVHCSAAPVIYLSFEALSQPSYASSFLDCSQVSPLQIQKFVQANVVNGQKLLVIVDSLNYIEADQAASFVSSIVLLQVTVVGVYHTGVPTVSRTGYPSTQALLSYIAQAIYELEPVKIEDEEEVDNKLQKFQFSVNENLNQPTFKLTLTNRRKSGKSLTYNYILDTTKHEYGIYKVQEDNEVEEDEEMLKSLTTFNLTTSSKQKLAREQVELPFMEAQTEMGKYGGAIVYEFEKDDDYDEEDPYEDPF
;
A
#
# COMPACT_ATOMS: atom_id res chain seq x y z
N MET A 1 -7.66 24.35 -0.47
CA MET A 1 -7.58 24.21 -1.95
C MET A 1 -6.99 22.86 -2.38
N ALA A 2 -5.82 22.43 -1.87
CA ALA A 2 -5.26 21.11 -2.19
C ALA A 2 -6.19 19.94 -1.84
N SER A 3 -6.93 20.06 -0.73
CA SER A 3 -7.94 19.10 -0.29
C SER A 3 -9.07 18.88 -1.30
N GLN A 4 -9.67 19.96 -1.80
CA GLN A 4 -10.76 19.89 -2.77
C GLN A 4 -10.31 19.27 -4.11
N LEU A 5 -9.07 19.55 -4.52
CA LEU A 5 -8.49 18.95 -5.73
C LEU A 5 -8.29 17.44 -5.59
N ALA A 6 -7.92 16.96 -4.40
CA ALA A 6 -7.75 15.53 -4.12
C ALA A 6 -9.09 14.77 -4.25
N LEU A 7 -10.18 15.27 -3.63
CA LEU A 7 -11.48 14.61 -3.74
C LEU A 7 -12.03 14.62 -5.16
N VAL A 8 -11.83 15.72 -5.91
CA VAL A 8 -12.21 15.79 -7.31
C VAL A 8 -11.44 14.76 -8.14
N LEU A 9 -10.15 14.55 -7.84
CA LEU A 9 -9.35 13.54 -8.52
C LEU A 9 -9.91 12.13 -8.30
N LEU A 10 -10.20 11.75 -7.05
CA LEU A 10 -10.77 10.43 -6.73
C LEU A 10 -12.09 10.19 -7.48
N ASN A 11 -13.02 11.15 -7.42
CA ASN A 11 -14.31 11.07 -8.13
C ASN A 11 -14.13 10.92 -9.65
N ARG A 12 -13.11 11.57 -10.23
CA ARG A 12 -12.81 11.44 -11.66
C ARG A 12 -12.27 10.06 -12.02
N HIS A 13 -11.50 9.43 -11.13
CA HIS A 13 -11.05 8.05 -11.31
C HIS A 13 -12.20 7.06 -11.20
N LEU A 14 -13.00 7.12 -10.13
CA LEU A 14 -14.14 6.23 -9.92
C LEU A 14 -15.17 6.34 -11.05
N GLY A 15 -15.40 7.55 -11.56
CA GLY A 15 -16.28 7.81 -12.71
C GLY A 15 -15.65 7.57 -14.08
N LEU A 16 -14.45 6.98 -14.17
CA LEU A 16 -13.69 6.75 -15.42
C LEU A 16 -13.48 8.01 -16.27
N ARG A 17 -13.51 9.20 -15.67
CA ARG A 17 -13.33 10.50 -16.35
C ARG A 17 -11.86 10.85 -16.50
N GLU A 18 -11.01 10.38 -15.58
CA GLU A 18 -9.56 10.43 -15.72
C GLU A 18 -9.10 9.27 -16.61
N ASN A 19 -8.20 9.53 -17.56
CA ASN A 19 -7.65 8.47 -18.41
C ASN A 19 -6.55 7.74 -17.65
N SER A 20 -6.92 6.66 -16.98
CA SER A 20 -6.00 5.72 -16.34
C SER A 20 -6.26 4.34 -16.93
N PRO A 21 -5.43 3.90 -17.91
CA PRO A 21 -5.69 2.67 -18.65
C PRO A 21 -5.57 1.43 -17.77
N PHE A 22 -4.65 1.46 -16.79
CA PHE A 22 -4.50 0.40 -15.81
C PHE A 22 -4.45 1.00 -14.39
N CYS A 23 -5.40 0.53 -13.58
CA CYS A 23 -5.57 0.83 -12.17
C CYS A 23 -5.34 -0.46 -11.38
N LEU A 24 -4.43 -0.42 -10.41
CA LEU A 24 -4.10 -1.54 -9.56
C LEU A 24 -4.69 -1.32 -8.17
N ILE A 25 -5.47 -2.27 -7.67
CA ILE A 25 -5.94 -2.30 -6.29
C ILE A 25 -5.05 -3.28 -5.52
N LEU A 26 -4.43 -2.79 -4.46
CA LEU A 26 -3.68 -3.57 -3.49
C LEU A 26 -4.56 -3.75 -2.27
N ASP A 27 -5.04 -4.98 -2.07
CA ASP A 27 -5.87 -5.32 -0.92
C ASP A 27 -5.18 -6.38 -0.04
N SER A 28 -5.80 -6.68 1.10
CA SER A 28 -5.29 -7.64 2.07
C SER A 28 -6.44 -8.35 2.77
N LEU A 29 -6.11 -9.32 3.63
CA LEU A 29 -7.11 -9.96 4.49
C LEU A 29 -7.75 -8.97 5.47
N ARG A 30 -7.07 -7.87 5.82
CA ARG A 30 -7.61 -6.81 6.70
C ARG A 30 -8.75 -6.07 6.03
N GLN A 31 -8.59 -5.77 4.74
CA GLN A 31 -9.56 -5.04 3.93
C GLN A 31 -9.44 -5.51 2.48
N THR A 32 -10.49 -6.19 2.01
CA THR A 32 -10.63 -6.68 0.64
C THR A 32 -11.13 -5.59 -0.30
N SER A 33 -10.87 -5.77 -1.60
CA SER A 33 -11.20 -4.83 -2.67
C SER A 33 -12.67 -4.73 -3.06
N HIS A 34 -13.52 -5.63 -2.56
CA HIS A 34 -14.93 -5.74 -2.96
C HIS A 34 -15.67 -4.39 -2.90
N TYR A 35 -15.59 -3.70 -1.76
CA TYR A 35 -16.26 -2.41 -1.59
C TYR A 35 -15.76 -1.33 -2.55
N LEU A 36 -14.45 -1.26 -2.83
CA LEU A 36 -13.91 -0.28 -3.78
C LEU A 36 -14.37 -0.59 -5.21
N ILE A 37 -14.45 -1.87 -5.58
CA ILE A 37 -14.94 -2.29 -6.90
C ILE A 37 -16.40 -1.83 -7.08
N GLU A 38 -17.24 -2.00 -6.07
CA GLU A 38 -18.62 -1.53 -6.11
C GLU A 38 -18.71 -0.02 -6.30
N GLU A 39 -17.79 0.76 -5.72
CA GLU A 39 -17.73 2.21 -5.96
C GLU A 39 -17.36 2.58 -7.40
N PHE A 40 -16.44 1.83 -8.03
CA PHE A 40 -16.14 2.01 -9.46
C PHE A 40 -17.37 1.72 -10.32
N VAL A 41 -18.12 0.66 -10.01
CA VAL A 41 -19.33 0.29 -10.72
C VAL A 41 -20.41 1.37 -10.54
N HIS A 42 -20.64 1.79 -9.29
CA HIS A 42 -21.64 2.80 -8.93
C HIS A 42 -21.34 4.16 -9.60
N CYS A 43 -20.09 4.60 -9.60
CA CYS A 43 -19.71 5.91 -10.14
C CYS A 43 -19.57 5.96 -11.67
N SER A 44 -19.15 4.86 -12.31
CA SER A 44 -18.83 4.86 -13.74
C SER A 44 -20.04 4.71 -14.65
N ALA A 45 -21.06 3.96 -14.21
CA ALA A 45 -22.23 3.54 -15.01
C ALA A 45 -21.86 2.97 -16.41
N ALA A 46 -20.62 2.51 -16.58
CA ALA A 46 -20.13 1.92 -17.81
C ALA A 46 -20.45 0.42 -17.84
N PRO A 47 -20.55 -0.21 -19.03
CA PRO A 47 -20.61 -1.66 -19.11
C PRO A 47 -19.38 -2.29 -18.45
N VAL A 48 -19.61 -3.38 -17.74
CA VAL A 48 -18.59 -4.04 -16.93
C VAL A 48 -18.31 -5.42 -17.49
N ILE A 49 -17.05 -5.66 -17.85
CA ILE A 49 -16.53 -7.00 -18.10
C ILE A 49 -15.85 -7.46 -16.81
N TYR A 50 -16.32 -8.59 -16.28
CA TYR A 50 -15.73 -9.20 -15.10
C TYR A 50 -14.93 -10.44 -15.52
N LEU A 51 -13.62 -10.40 -15.31
CA LEU A 51 -12.69 -11.49 -15.54
C LEU A 51 -12.42 -12.16 -14.20
N SER A 52 -12.83 -13.42 -14.08
CA SER A 52 -12.81 -14.12 -12.81
C SER A 52 -11.78 -15.25 -12.74
N PHE A 53 -10.86 -15.17 -11.80
CA PHE A 53 -9.92 -16.23 -11.43
C PHE A 53 -10.33 -16.94 -10.13
N GLU A 54 -11.08 -16.28 -9.25
CA GLU A 54 -11.48 -16.84 -7.95
C GLU A 54 -12.98 -16.70 -7.63
N ALA A 55 -13.70 -15.78 -8.27
CA ALA A 55 -15.15 -15.63 -8.07
C ALA A 55 -15.97 -16.71 -8.82
N LEU A 56 -16.66 -17.56 -8.05
CA LEU A 56 -17.47 -18.66 -8.61
C LEU A 56 -18.78 -18.19 -9.27
N SER A 57 -19.28 -17.01 -8.91
CA SER A 57 -20.58 -16.50 -9.35
C SER A 57 -20.43 -15.16 -10.06
N GLN A 58 -21.16 -14.99 -11.16
CA GLN A 58 -21.24 -13.71 -11.85
C GLN A 58 -21.86 -12.63 -10.95
N PRO A 59 -21.17 -11.49 -10.73
CA PRO A 59 -21.74 -10.35 -10.01
C PRO A 59 -22.92 -9.74 -10.77
N SER A 60 -23.90 -9.21 -10.02
CA SER A 60 -25.14 -8.64 -10.59
C SER A 60 -24.90 -7.44 -11.52
N TYR A 61 -23.81 -6.70 -11.31
CA TYR A 61 -23.42 -5.55 -12.12
C TYR A 61 -22.62 -5.91 -13.38
N ALA A 62 -22.15 -7.15 -13.51
CA ALA A 62 -21.32 -7.56 -14.64
C ALA A 62 -22.18 -7.72 -15.90
N SER A 63 -21.92 -6.88 -16.92
CA SER A 63 -22.55 -6.98 -18.23
C SER A 63 -22.07 -8.22 -19.00
N SER A 64 -20.82 -8.59 -18.79
CA SER A 64 -20.21 -9.79 -19.34
C SER A 64 -19.29 -10.43 -18.30
N PHE A 65 -19.28 -11.74 -18.26
CA PHE A 65 -18.52 -12.53 -17.29
C PHE A 65 -17.73 -13.60 -18.02
N LEU A 66 -16.47 -13.76 -17.64
CA LEU A 66 -15.60 -14.82 -18.13
C LEU A 66 -14.91 -15.49 -16.95
N ASP A 67 -15.10 -16.79 -16.82
CA ASP A 67 -14.28 -17.63 -15.94
C ASP A 67 -12.92 -17.85 -16.62
N CYS A 68 -11.88 -17.33 -16.00
CA CYS A 68 -10.49 -17.35 -16.46
C CYS A 68 -9.69 -18.55 -15.91
N SER A 69 -10.28 -19.41 -15.07
CA SER A 69 -9.56 -20.51 -14.40
C SER A 69 -8.92 -21.52 -15.37
N GLN A 70 -9.51 -21.72 -16.55
CA GLN A 70 -9.03 -22.67 -17.58
C GLN A 70 -8.78 -21.99 -18.93
N VAL A 71 -8.78 -20.66 -18.98
CA VAL A 71 -8.73 -19.89 -20.22
C VAL A 71 -7.35 -19.29 -20.42
N SER A 72 -6.82 -19.41 -21.64
CA SER A 72 -5.52 -18.81 -21.97
C SER A 72 -5.59 -17.28 -22.04
N PRO A 73 -4.48 -16.56 -21.76
CA PRO A 73 -4.42 -15.09 -21.89
C PRO A 73 -4.89 -14.56 -23.25
N LEU A 74 -4.60 -15.29 -24.34
CA LEU A 74 -5.03 -14.92 -25.70
C LEU A 74 -6.54 -15.02 -25.89
N GLN A 75 -7.21 -15.97 -25.24
CA GLN A 75 -8.66 -16.09 -25.28
C GLN A 75 -9.32 -14.97 -24.45
N ILE A 76 -8.74 -14.62 -23.29
CA ILE A 76 -9.18 -13.47 -22.49
C ILE A 76 -9.08 -12.19 -23.32
N GLN A 77 -7.95 -11.97 -24.00
CA GLN A 77 -7.76 -10.83 -24.89
C GLN A 77 -8.85 -10.76 -25.98
N LYS A 78 -9.11 -11.87 -26.68
CA LYS A 78 -10.15 -11.94 -27.71
C LYS A 78 -11.54 -11.64 -27.15
N PHE A 79 -11.83 -12.12 -25.95
CA PHE A 79 -13.10 -11.87 -25.28
C PHE A 79 -13.28 -10.39 -24.93
N VAL A 80 -12.25 -9.74 -24.38
CA VAL A 80 -12.29 -8.29 -24.11
C VAL A 80 -12.50 -7.52 -25.42
N GLN A 81 -11.72 -7.82 -26.46
CA GLN A 81 -11.84 -7.14 -27.76
C GLN A 81 -13.22 -7.31 -28.41
N ALA A 82 -13.85 -8.48 -28.29
CA ALA A 82 -15.17 -8.73 -28.84
C ALA A 82 -16.29 -7.91 -28.19
N ASN A 83 -16.09 -7.48 -26.94
CA ASN A 83 -17.06 -6.70 -26.16
C ASN A 83 -16.78 -5.18 -26.18
N VAL A 84 -15.72 -4.73 -26.86
CA VAL A 84 -15.44 -3.31 -27.03
C VAL A 84 -16.38 -2.71 -28.06
N VAL A 85 -17.20 -1.76 -27.64
CA VAL A 85 -18.10 -1.00 -28.52
C VAL A 85 -17.49 0.38 -28.78
N ASN A 86 -17.31 0.71 -30.05
CA ASN A 86 -16.73 1.99 -30.45
C ASN A 86 -17.51 3.18 -29.89
N GLY A 87 -16.81 4.03 -29.13
CA GLY A 87 -17.33 5.29 -28.61
C GLY A 87 -17.90 5.21 -27.20
N GLN A 88 -17.90 4.03 -26.57
CA GLN A 88 -18.32 3.84 -25.20
C GLN A 88 -17.13 3.43 -24.34
N LYS A 89 -17.01 4.02 -23.13
CA LYS A 89 -16.02 3.58 -22.15
C LYS A 89 -16.44 2.23 -21.57
N LEU A 90 -15.46 1.36 -21.36
CA LEU A 90 -15.65 0.02 -20.85
C LEU A 90 -14.79 -0.17 -19.60
N LEU A 91 -15.39 -0.75 -18.56
CA LEU A 91 -14.69 -1.14 -17.34
C LEU A 91 -14.38 -2.62 -17.40
N VAL A 92 -13.10 -2.99 -17.35
CA VAL A 92 -12.67 -4.38 -17.20
C VAL A 92 -12.18 -4.56 -15.77
N ILE A 93 -12.82 -5.46 -15.03
CA ILE A 93 -12.43 -5.82 -13.67
C ILE A 93 -11.74 -7.18 -13.72
N VAL A 94 -10.55 -7.27 -13.14
CA VAL A 94 -9.86 -8.53 -12.89
C VAL A 94 -9.89 -8.77 -11.39
N ASP A 95 -10.57 -9.83 -10.96
CA ASP A 95 -10.79 -10.13 -9.54
C ASP A 95 -9.51 -10.46 -8.78
N SER A 96 -8.54 -11.12 -9.40
CA SER A 96 -7.26 -11.45 -8.79
C SER A 96 -6.16 -11.63 -9.84
N LEU A 97 -5.15 -10.76 -9.80
CA LEU A 97 -3.93 -10.84 -10.60
C LEU A 97 -2.89 -11.81 -10.01
N ASN A 98 -3.14 -12.35 -8.81
CA ASN A 98 -2.22 -13.29 -8.14
C ASN A 98 -2.08 -14.61 -8.89
N TYR A 99 -3.08 -15.00 -9.69
CA TYR A 99 -3.07 -16.22 -10.51
C TYR A 99 -2.25 -16.08 -11.80
N ILE A 100 -1.67 -14.91 -12.05
CA ILE A 100 -0.84 -14.64 -13.22
C ILE A 100 0.63 -14.64 -12.81
N GLU A 101 1.42 -15.47 -13.48
CA GLU A 101 2.86 -15.54 -13.27
C GLU A 101 3.54 -14.17 -13.54
N ALA A 102 4.59 -13.88 -12.76
CA ALA A 102 5.29 -12.60 -12.82
C ALA A 102 5.80 -12.26 -14.23
N ASP A 103 6.28 -13.26 -14.97
CA ASP A 103 6.81 -13.10 -16.34
C ASP A 103 5.73 -12.77 -17.38
N GLN A 104 4.48 -13.16 -17.13
CA GLN A 104 3.34 -12.95 -18.02
C GLN A 104 2.50 -11.72 -17.61
N ALA A 105 2.57 -11.27 -16.36
CA ALA A 105 1.73 -10.20 -15.82
C ALA A 105 1.75 -8.92 -16.68
N ALA A 106 2.93 -8.43 -17.07
CA ALA A 106 3.04 -7.23 -17.90
C ALA A 106 2.49 -7.45 -19.33
N SER A 107 2.75 -8.62 -19.92
CA SER A 107 2.21 -8.98 -21.24
C SER A 107 0.69 -9.13 -21.20
N PHE A 108 0.15 -9.67 -20.11
CA PHE A 108 -1.28 -9.83 -19.91
C PHE A 108 -1.97 -8.47 -19.83
N VAL A 109 -1.53 -7.60 -18.92
CA VAL A 109 -2.13 -6.26 -18.75
C VAL A 109 -2.05 -5.45 -20.04
N SER A 110 -0.91 -5.45 -20.73
CA SER A 110 -0.77 -4.72 -22.00
C SER A 110 -1.66 -5.27 -23.12
N SER A 111 -2.03 -6.56 -23.09
CA SER A 111 -2.92 -7.17 -24.09
C SER A 111 -4.40 -6.77 -23.95
N ILE A 112 -4.84 -6.46 -22.71
CA ILE A 112 -6.23 -6.12 -22.39
C ILE A 112 -6.46 -4.61 -22.31
N VAL A 113 -5.40 -3.81 -22.12
CA VAL A 113 -5.47 -2.35 -22.14
C VAL A 113 -5.70 -1.86 -23.57
N LEU A 114 -6.83 -1.17 -23.79
CA LEU A 114 -7.23 -0.59 -25.08
C LEU A 114 -7.65 0.88 -24.86
N LEU A 115 -7.75 1.66 -25.94
CA LEU A 115 -8.00 3.12 -25.86
C LEU A 115 -9.29 3.50 -25.10
N GLN A 116 -10.32 2.66 -25.15
CA GLN A 116 -11.64 2.89 -24.53
C GLN A 116 -11.86 2.03 -23.27
N VAL A 117 -10.85 1.25 -22.87
CA VAL A 117 -10.93 0.30 -21.77
C VAL A 117 -10.10 0.82 -20.60
N THR A 118 -10.74 0.89 -19.43
CA THR A 118 -10.02 1.03 -18.16
C THR A 118 -10.00 -0.32 -17.48
N VAL A 119 -8.80 -0.83 -17.21
CA VAL A 119 -8.60 -2.09 -16.50
C VAL A 119 -8.38 -1.78 -15.02
N VAL A 120 -9.23 -2.33 -14.16
CA VAL A 120 -9.07 -2.35 -12.71
C VAL A 120 -8.71 -3.77 -12.32
N GLY A 121 -7.47 -3.98 -11.90
CA GLY A 121 -6.99 -5.29 -11.45
C GLY A 121 -6.69 -5.28 -9.97
N VAL A 122 -7.10 -6.34 -9.27
CA VAL A 122 -6.82 -6.53 -7.85
C VAL A 122 -5.59 -7.40 -7.70
N TYR A 123 -4.75 -7.08 -6.73
CA TYR A 123 -3.64 -7.92 -6.29
C TYR A 123 -3.65 -8.01 -4.77
N HIS A 124 -3.81 -9.24 -4.26
CA HIS A 124 -3.81 -9.55 -2.84
C HIS A 124 -2.38 -9.58 -2.32
N THR A 125 -2.04 -8.63 -1.45
CA THR A 125 -0.70 -8.49 -0.86
C THR A 125 -0.37 -9.62 0.12
N GLY A 126 -1.38 -10.24 0.73
CA GLY A 126 -1.23 -11.33 1.69
C GLY A 126 -0.99 -12.72 1.08
N VAL A 127 -1.05 -12.86 -0.25
CA VAL A 127 -0.85 -14.15 -0.92
C VAL A 127 0.65 -14.38 -1.15
N PRO A 128 1.21 -15.52 -0.70
CA PRO A 128 2.62 -15.81 -0.89
C PRO A 128 2.94 -15.95 -2.38
N THR A 129 4.04 -15.35 -2.82
CA THR A 129 4.52 -15.43 -4.21
C THR A 129 5.88 -16.08 -4.28
N VAL A 130 6.13 -16.80 -5.38
CA VAL A 130 7.43 -17.42 -5.63
C VAL A 130 8.41 -16.34 -6.08
N SER A 131 9.39 -16.03 -5.25
CA SER A 131 10.47 -15.12 -5.62
C SER A 131 11.42 -15.81 -6.60
N ARG A 132 11.68 -15.16 -7.74
CA ARG A 132 12.68 -15.62 -8.72
C ARG A 132 13.88 -14.70 -8.68
N THR A 133 15.08 -15.27 -8.61
CA THR A 133 16.33 -14.50 -8.59
C THR A 133 16.48 -13.68 -9.88
N GLY A 134 16.71 -12.37 -9.75
CA GLY A 134 16.95 -11.48 -10.91
C GLY A 134 15.68 -11.02 -11.64
N TYR A 135 14.49 -11.33 -11.13
CA TYR A 135 13.22 -10.79 -11.65
C TYR A 135 12.43 -10.10 -10.52
N PRO A 136 11.76 -8.96 -10.76
CA PRO A 136 10.95 -8.30 -9.74
C PRO A 136 9.78 -9.19 -9.29
N SER A 137 9.28 -8.96 -8.07
CA SER A 137 8.03 -9.59 -7.63
C SER A 137 6.85 -9.14 -8.50
N THR A 138 5.81 -9.97 -8.60
CA THR A 138 4.59 -9.64 -9.35
C THR A 138 3.99 -8.31 -8.90
N GLN A 139 3.92 -8.08 -7.58
CA GLN A 139 3.47 -6.80 -7.01
C GLN A 139 4.32 -5.63 -7.50
N ALA A 140 5.65 -5.72 -7.42
CA ALA A 140 6.54 -4.64 -7.84
C ALA A 140 6.39 -4.33 -9.34
N LEU A 141 6.26 -5.37 -10.16
CA LEU A 141 6.04 -5.23 -11.59
C LEU A 141 4.68 -4.58 -11.91
N LEU A 142 3.60 -5.06 -11.29
CA LEU A 142 2.25 -4.50 -11.46
C LEU A 142 2.19 -3.05 -10.99
N SER A 143 2.73 -2.75 -9.81
CA SER A 143 2.84 -1.38 -9.31
C SER A 143 3.71 -0.52 -10.22
N TYR A 144 4.72 -1.08 -10.88
CA TYR A 144 5.54 -0.36 -11.85
C TYR A 144 4.79 -0.02 -13.14
N ILE A 145 3.90 -0.88 -13.64
CA ILE A 145 3.13 -0.59 -14.87
C ILE A 145 1.82 0.18 -14.62
N ALA A 146 1.31 0.18 -13.38
CA ALA A 146 0.09 0.87 -13.00
C ALA A 146 0.20 2.40 -13.13
N GLN A 147 -0.88 3.01 -13.62
CA GLN A 147 -1.02 4.47 -13.66
C GLN A 147 -1.53 5.00 -12.31
N ALA A 148 -2.48 4.28 -11.73
CA ALA A 148 -3.07 4.56 -10.42
C ALA A 148 -3.00 3.29 -9.56
N ILE A 149 -2.60 3.46 -8.31
CA ILE A 149 -2.50 2.39 -7.31
C ILE A 149 -3.43 2.76 -6.15
N TYR A 150 -4.26 1.83 -5.72
CA TYR A 150 -5.24 1.96 -4.65
C TYR A 150 -4.87 0.98 -3.55
N GLU A 151 -4.29 1.46 -2.46
CA GLU A 151 -3.95 0.65 -1.29
C GLU A 151 -5.07 0.75 -0.26
N LEU A 152 -5.57 -0.41 0.19
CA LEU A 152 -6.71 -0.52 1.09
C LEU A 152 -6.30 -0.88 2.50
N GLU A 153 -6.78 -0.09 3.46
CA GLU A 153 -6.50 -0.28 4.88
C GLU A 153 -7.79 -0.04 5.71
N PRO A 154 -7.96 -0.73 6.85
CA PRO A 154 -8.98 -0.36 7.82
C PRO A 154 -8.80 1.08 8.31
N VAL A 155 -9.90 1.76 8.70
CA VAL A 155 -9.81 3.16 9.21
C VAL A 155 -9.15 3.21 10.58
N LYS A 156 -9.48 2.27 11.46
CA LYS A 156 -9.02 2.23 12.84
C LYS A 156 -8.47 0.84 13.13
N ILE A 157 -7.20 0.80 13.48
CA ILE A 157 -6.56 -0.38 14.05
C ILE A 157 -5.99 0.09 15.38
N GLU A 158 -6.40 -0.53 16.48
CA GLU A 158 -5.93 -0.15 17.83
C GLU A 158 -4.45 -0.51 18.00
N ASP A 159 -4.09 -1.74 17.64
CA ASP A 159 -2.71 -2.25 17.66
C ASP A 159 -2.44 -3.01 16.35
N GLU A 160 -1.71 -2.37 15.43
CA GLU A 160 -1.37 -2.97 14.13
C GLU A 160 -0.49 -4.21 14.27
N GLU A 161 0.43 -4.23 15.24
CA GLU A 161 1.35 -5.34 15.44
C GLU A 161 0.63 -6.56 16.02
N GLU A 162 -0.28 -6.36 16.98
CA GLU A 162 -1.08 -7.44 17.54
C GLU A 162 -1.98 -8.07 16.46
N VAL A 163 -2.66 -7.23 15.68
CA VAL A 163 -3.51 -7.68 14.57
C VAL A 163 -2.69 -8.45 13.54
N ASP A 164 -1.49 -8.00 13.19
CA ASP A 164 -0.62 -8.71 12.27
C ASP A 164 -0.16 -10.07 12.80
N ASN A 165 0.23 -10.13 14.07
CA ASN A 165 0.62 -11.39 14.70
C ASN A 165 -0.54 -12.40 14.72
N LYS A 166 -1.77 -11.93 14.93
CA LYS A 166 -2.98 -12.75 14.84
C LYS A 166 -3.25 -13.20 13.40
N LEU A 167 -3.15 -12.31 12.43
CA LEU A 167 -3.36 -12.61 11.00
C LEU A 167 -2.34 -13.62 10.47
N GLN A 168 -1.07 -13.49 10.84
CA GLN A 168 -0.02 -14.46 10.48
C GLN A 168 -0.30 -15.86 11.03
N LYS A 169 -0.96 -15.95 12.18
CA LYS A 169 -1.41 -17.20 12.79
C LYS A 169 -2.80 -17.65 12.31
N PHE A 170 -3.41 -16.92 11.37
CA PHE A 170 -4.80 -17.11 10.93
C PHE A 170 -5.81 -17.12 12.08
N GLN A 171 -5.56 -16.31 13.11
CA GLN A 171 -6.44 -16.14 14.27
C GLN A 171 -7.31 -14.89 14.05
N PHE A 172 -8.46 -15.08 13.43
CA PHE A 172 -9.41 -13.98 13.20
C PHE A 172 -10.31 -13.83 14.43
N SER A 173 -10.12 -12.76 15.21
CA SER A 173 -11.05 -12.47 16.30
C SER A 173 -12.32 -11.81 15.76
N VAL A 174 -13.47 -12.18 16.32
CA VAL A 174 -14.74 -11.54 15.98
C VAL A 174 -14.69 -10.09 16.49
N ASN A 175 -15.07 -9.13 15.64
CA ASN A 175 -15.15 -7.68 15.93
C ASN A 175 -13.85 -6.87 15.90
N GLU A 176 -12.78 -7.30 15.22
CA GLU A 176 -11.57 -6.48 15.03
C GLU A 176 -11.72 -5.33 14.00
N ASN A 177 -12.96 -4.93 13.66
CA ASN A 177 -13.26 -3.88 12.67
C ASN A 177 -12.54 -4.06 11.32
N LEU A 178 -12.25 -5.31 10.94
CA LEU A 178 -11.73 -5.68 9.63
C LEU A 178 -12.86 -5.72 8.60
N ASN A 179 -12.52 -5.52 7.32
CA ASN A 179 -13.44 -5.56 6.18
C ASN A 179 -14.72 -4.73 6.39
N GLN A 180 -14.58 -3.54 6.97
CA GLN A 180 -15.71 -2.63 7.15
C GLN A 180 -16.06 -1.92 5.83
N PRO A 181 -17.32 -1.50 5.64
CA PRO A 181 -17.71 -0.71 4.48
C PRO A 181 -17.12 0.70 4.51
N THR A 182 -16.66 1.15 5.67
CA THR A 182 -15.86 2.35 5.83
C THR A 182 -14.38 1.98 5.97
N PHE A 183 -13.53 2.44 5.05
CA PHE A 183 -12.11 2.10 5.01
C PHE A 183 -11.24 3.27 4.54
N LYS A 184 -9.95 3.18 4.85
CA LYS A 184 -8.92 4.12 4.39
C LYS A 184 -8.41 3.66 3.02
N LEU A 185 -8.27 4.63 2.11
CA LEU A 185 -7.75 4.42 0.77
C LEU A 185 -6.54 5.34 0.54
N THR A 186 -5.41 4.75 0.22
CA THR A 186 -4.23 5.49 -0.26
C THR A 186 -4.17 5.39 -1.78
N LEU A 187 -4.38 6.51 -2.47
CA LEU A 187 -4.30 6.61 -3.92
C LEU A 187 -2.95 7.19 -4.33
N THR A 188 -2.14 6.39 -5.01
CA THR A 188 -0.93 6.86 -5.69
C THR A 188 -1.22 7.00 -7.18
N ASN A 189 -1.33 8.24 -7.66
CA ASN A 189 -1.59 8.56 -9.06
C ASN A 189 -0.33 9.12 -9.74
N ARG A 190 0.07 8.51 -10.85
CA ARG A 190 1.19 8.98 -11.66
C ARG A 190 0.70 10.03 -12.65
N ARG A 191 1.45 11.12 -12.80
CA ARG A 191 1.18 12.14 -13.82
C ARG A 191 1.88 11.79 -15.13
N LYS A 192 1.44 12.40 -16.22
CA LYS A 192 2.14 12.36 -17.52
C LYS A 192 3.59 12.85 -17.45
N SER A 193 3.93 13.66 -16.44
CA SER A 193 5.29 14.11 -16.17
C SER A 193 6.17 13.07 -15.48
N GLY A 194 5.65 11.87 -15.16
CA GLY A 194 6.35 10.83 -14.40
C GLY A 194 6.34 11.03 -12.88
N LYS A 195 5.85 12.16 -12.37
CA LYS A 195 5.74 12.40 -10.92
C LYS A 195 4.54 11.65 -10.33
N SER A 196 4.76 10.95 -9.22
CA SER A 196 3.70 10.31 -8.44
C SER A 196 3.13 11.28 -7.41
N LEU A 197 1.82 11.26 -7.23
CA LEU A 197 1.12 11.96 -6.17
C LEU A 197 0.35 10.97 -5.33
N THR A 198 0.51 11.08 -4.02
CA THR A 198 -0.16 10.20 -3.07
C THR A 198 -1.15 11.00 -2.24
N TYR A 199 -2.37 10.47 -2.12
CA TYR A 199 -3.47 11.07 -1.36
C TYR A 199 -4.15 10.01 -0.51
N ASN A 200 -4.47 10.36 0.73
CA ASN A 200 -5.16 9.47 1.66
C ASN A 200 -6.62 9.91 1.78
N TYR A 201 -7.54 8.97 1.62
CA TYR A 201 -8.98 9.16 1.66
C TYR A 201 -9.61 8.25 2.70
N ILE A 202 -10.79 8.64 3.16
CA ILE A 202 -11.70 7.78 3.91
C ILE A 202 -12.97 7.63 3.07
N LEU A 203 -13.38 6.40 2.81
CA LEU A 203 -14.57 6.10 2.01
C LEU A 203 -15.61 5.46 2.92
N ASP A 204 -16.88 5.86 2.77
CA ASP A 204 -18.04 5.14 3.29
C ASP A 204 -18.89 4.66 2.12
N THR A 205 -18.80 3.36 1.84
CA THR A 205 -19.48 2.74 0.70
C THR A 205 -20.98 2.54 0.89
N THR A 206 -21.48 2.64 2.13
CA THR A 206 -22.92 2.59 2.38
C THR A 206 -23.64 3.88 1.97
N LYS A 207 -22.93 5.02 2.07
CA LYS A 207 -23.45 6.34 1.74
C LYS A 207 -22.86 6.92 0.45
N HIS A 208 -21.85 6.26 -0.11
CA HIS A 208 -21.03 6.76 -1.22
C HIS A 208 -20.42 8.13 -0.91
N GLU A 209 -19.98 8.32 0.33
CA GLU A 209 -19.36 9.56 0.80
C GLU A 209 -17.84 9.41 0.90
N TYR A 210 -17.11 10.39 0.38
CA TYR A 210 -15.65 10.38 0.34
C TYR A 210 -15.08 11.58 1.09
N GLY A 211 -14.24 11.30 2.08
CA GLY A 211 -13.50 12.27 2.86
C GLY A 211 -12.00 12.19 2.61
N ILE A 212 -11.28 13.20 3.07
CA ILE A 212 -9.81 13.15 3.12
C ILE A 212 -9.43 12.57 4.47
N TYR A 213 -8.60 11.54 4.44
CA TYR A 213 -8.05 11.00 5.66
C TYR A 213 -6.93 11.93 6.14
N LYS A 214 -7.17 12.58 7.27
CA LYS A 214 -6.11 13.25 8.02
C LYS A 214 -5.71 12.29 9.11
N VAL A 215 -4.43 11.93 9.14
CA VAL A 215 -3.85 11.31 10.32
C VAL A 215 -4.12 12.31 11.45
N GLN A 216 -4.87 11.89 12.46
CA GLN A 216 -4.80 12.57 13.74
C GLN A 216 -3.36 12.29 14.17
N GLU A 217 -2.46 13.26 13.97
CA GLU A 217 -1.26 13.30 14.80
C GLU A 217 -1.84 13.38 16.20
N ASP A 218 -1.81 12.26 16.91
CA ASP A 218 -2.30 12.19 18.27
C ASP A 218 -1.65 13.34 19.05
N ASN A 219 -2.47 13.97 19.87
CA ASN A 219 -2.02 14.99 20.82
C ASN A 219 -0.96 14.43 21.80
N GLU A 220 -0.46 13.21 21.65
CA GLU A 220 0.62 12.61 22.43
C GLU A 220 1.89 13.46 22.44
N VAL A 221 2.27 14.10 21.31
CA VAL A 221 3.46 14.98 21.31
C VAL A 221 3.22 16.26 22.13
N GLU A 222 1.99 16.78 22.14
CA GLU A 222 1.62 17.95 22.95
C GLU A 222 1.43 17.57 24.43
N GLU A 223 0.80 16.43 24.71
CA GLU A 223 0.59 15.90 26.07
C GLU A 223 1.91 15.51 26.73
N ASP A 224 2.85 14.90 26.02
CA ASP A 224 4.19 14.58 26.54
C ASP A 224 5.02 15.84 26.80
N GLU A 225 4.99 16.83 25.91
CA GLU A 225 5.68 18.11 26.13
C GLU A 225 5.08 18.90 27.30
N GLU A 226 3.76 18.86 27.51
CA GLU A 226 3.09 19.51 28.64
C GLU A 226 3.32 18.75 29.95
N MET A 227 3.27 17.41 29.93
CA MET A 227 3.58 16.58 31.11
C MET A 227 5.04 16.78 31.55
N LEU A 228 6.00 16.81 30.63
CA LEU A 228 7.42 17.06 30.93
C LEU A 228 7.67 18.45 31.53
N LYS A 229 6.93 19.47 31.08
CA LYS A 229 6.97 20.83 31.67
C LYS A 229 6.37 20.87 33.08
N SER A 230 5.40 20.01 33.39
CA SER A 230 4.76 19.97 34.71
C SER A 230 5.57 19.20 35.76
N LEU A 231 6.42 18.26 35.34
CA LEU A 231 7.20 17.39 36.22
C LEU A 231 8.55 17.98 36.67
N THR A 232 9.09 18.97 35.95
CA THR A 232 10.43 19.51 36.22
C THR A 232 10.46 21.04 36.13
N THR A 233 11.21 21.70 37.02
CA THR A 233 11.42 23.16 37.01
C THR A 233 12.42 23.63 35.96
N PHE A 234 13.10 22.69 35.28
CA PHE A 234 14.02 22.96 34.19
C PHE A 234 13.34 22.64 32.86
N ASN A 235 13.47 23.52 31.86
CA ASN A 235 12.89 23.27 30.55
C ASN A 235 13.70 22.18 29.83
N LEU A 236 13.17 20.95 29.82
CA LEU A 236 13.76 19.79 29.15
C LEU A 236 13.42 19.72 27.65
N THR A 237 12.56 20.61 27.14
CA THR A 237 12.21 20.65 25.70
C THR A 237 13.32 21.33 24.89
N THR A 238 13.58 20.82 23.68
CA THR A 238 14.50 21.50 22.75
C THR A 238 13.86 22.76 22.20
N SER A 239 14.56 23.89 22.25
CA SER A 239 14.08 25.11 21.61
C SER A 239 13.94 24.91 20.10
N SER A 240 12.97 25.58 19.48
CA SER A 240 12.77 25.59 18.03
C SER A 240 14.05 25.91 17.25
N LYS A 241 14.92 26.75 17.81
CA LYS A 241 16.24 27.06 17.23
C LYS A 241 17.23 25.88 17.29
N GLN A 242 17.19 25.08 18.34
CA GLN A 242 18.02 23.89 18.50
C GLN A 242 17.56 22.74 17.59
N LYS A 243 16.24 22.58 17.43
CA LYS A 243 15.65 21.58 16.52
C LYS A 243 16.04 21.85 15.06
N LEU A 244 15.91 23.11 14.61
CA LEU A 244 16.36 23.56 13.30
C LEU A 244 17.87 23.36 13.08
N ALA A 245 18.68 23.63 14.10
CA ALA A 245 20.13 23.41 14.01
C ALA A 245 20.46 21.93 13.89
N ARG A 246 19.75 21.03 14.58
CA ARG A 246 19.94 19.58 14.45
C ARG A 246 19.57 19.08 13.06
N GLU A 247 18.46 19.56 12.50
CA GLU A 247 17.99 19.17 11.17
C GLU A 247 18.87 19.69 10.03
N GLN A 248 19.61 20.79 10.24
CA GLN A 248 20.56 21.35 9.28
C GLN A 248 21.98 20.77 9.37
N VAL A 249 22.25 19.92 10.37
CA VAL A 249 23.54 19.24 10.50
C VAL A 249 23.50 17.98 9.65
N GLU A 250 24.10 18.07 8.46
CA GLU A 250 24.31 16.94 7.57
C GLU A 250 25.54 16.16 8.04
N LEU A 251 25.32 14.95 8.57
CA LEU A 251 26.42 14.07 8.96
C LEU A 251 27.02 13.40 7.71
N PRO A 252 28.36 13.36 7.56
CA PRO A 252 29.00 12.58 6.52
C PRO A 252 28.56 11.11 6.64
N PHE A 253 28.20 10.50 5.51
CA PHE A 253 27.79 9.10 5.43
C PHE A 253 28.92 8.19 5.97
N MET A 254 28.79 7.74 7.22
CA MET A 254 29.72 6.80 7.85
C MET A 254 29.23 5.37 7.57
N GLU A 255 29.95 4.68 6.70
CA GLU A 255 29.74 3.28 6.28
C GLU A 255 29.91 2.25 7.42
N ALA A 256 30.28 2.69 8.63
CA ALA A 256 30.51 1.85 9.80
C ALA A 256 29.25 1.16 10.35
N GLN A 257 28.04 1.57 9.95
CA GLN A 257 26.79 0.95 10.43
C GLN A 257 26.23 -0.14 9.52
N THR A 258 26.73 -0.31 8.30
CA THR A 258 26.13 -1.27 7.35
C THR A 258 26.53 -2.73 7.58
N GLU A 259 27.73 -3.01 8.12
CA GLU A 259 28.18 -4.40 8.32
C GLU A 259 28.03 -4.93 9.76
N MET A 260 27.98 -4.07 10.79
CA MET A 260 27.81 -4.53 12.19
C MET A 260 26.63 -3.88 12.94
N GLY A 261 25.94 -2.90 12.37
CA GLY A 261 25.00 -2.03 13.08
C GLY A 261 23.53 -2.47 13.11
N LYS A 262 23.19 -3.75 12.86
CA LYS A 262 21.78 -4.19 12.83
C LYS A 262 21.19 -4.55 14.20
N TYR A 263 22.02 -4.57 15.25
CA TYR A 263 21.56 -4.76 16.63
C TYR A 263 22.06 -3.57 17.45
N GLY A 264 21.12 -2.86 18.07
CA GLY A 264 21.37 -1.53 18.65
C GLY A 264 22.55 -1.50 19.61
N GLY A 265 23.43 -0.51 19.42
CA GLY A 265 24.26 0.16 20.45
C GLY A 265 25.13 -0.70 21.37
N ALA A 266 25.19 -2.02 21.20
CA ALA A 266 26.00 -2.90 22.02
C ALA A 266 27.43 -2.86 21.49
N ILE A 267 28.28 -2.07 22.14
CA ILE A 267 29.73 -2.13 21.95
C ILE A 267 30.17 -3.45 22.56
N VAL A 268 30.36 -4.47 21.72
CA VAL A 268 30.97 -5.74 22.13
C VAL A 268 32.47 -5.52 22.08
N TYR A 269 33.11 -5.51 23.24
CA TYR A 269 34.56 -5.50 23.35
C TYR A 269 35.07 -6.89 22.96
N GLU A 270 35.75 -7.00 21.82
CA GLU A 270 36.52 -8.19 21.44
C GLU A 270 37.94 -8.02 21.99
N PHE A 271 38.35 -8.92 22.87
CA PHE A 271 39.73 -8.95 23.37
C PHE A 271 40.69 -9.23 22.20
N GLU A 272 41.60 -8.30 21.93
CA GLU A 272 42.68 -8.52 20.97
C GLU A 272 43.65 -9.56 21.55
N LYS A 273 44.07 -10.51 20.71
CA LYS A 273 44.96 -11.61 21.11
C LYS A 273 46.39 -11.15 21.46
N ASP A 274 46.71 -9.91 21.09
CA ASP A 274 48.00 -9.26 21.32
C ASP A 274 47.92 -8.18 22.41
N ASP A 275 46.84 -8.14 23.21
CA ASP A 275 46.75 -7.30 24.41
C ASP A 275 47.69 -7.91 25.46
N ASP A 276 48.93 -7.43 25.44
CA ASP A 276 50.00 -7.80 26.33
C ASP A 276 49.69 -7.22 27.71
N TYR A 277 48.99 -8.04 28.50
CA TYR A 277 48.88 -7.93 29.96
C TYR A 277 50.23 -7.44 30.52
N ASP A 278 50.36 -6.14 30.75
CA ASP A 278 51.48 -5.60 31.49
C ASP A 278 51.17 -5.87 32.97
N GLU A 279 52.10 -6.51 33.68
CA GLU A 279 51.94 -6.81 35.11
C GLU A 279 52.09 -5.55 35.98
N GLU A 280 51.99 -4.34 35.39
CA GLU A 280 52.26 -3.06 36.05
C GLU A 280 51.04 -2.14 36.09
N ASP A 281 49.82 -2.64 35.82
CA ASP A 281 48.58 -1.91 36.13
C ASP A 281 48.32 -1.93 37.65
N PRO A 282 48.49 -0.80 38.37
CA PRO A 282 48.37 -0.74 39.82
C PRO A 282 46.92 -0.83 40.34
N TYR A 283 45.93 -0.95 39.44
CA TYR A 283 44.51 -0.91 39.79
C TYR A 283 43.81 -2.27 39.85
N GLU A 284 44.49 -3.40 39.63
CA GLU A 284 43.97 -4.71 40.03
C GLU A 284 44.24 -4.96 41.53
N ASP A 285 43.37 -4.41 42.38
CA ASP A 285 43.30 -4.82 43.80
C ASP A 285 42.77 -6.26 43.86
N PRO A 286 43.47 -7.22 44.48
CA PRO A 286 43.00 -8.59 44.54
C PRO A 286 42.06 -8.70 45.73
N PHE A 287 40.74 -8.61 45.52
CA PHE A 287 39.67 -9.42 46.16
C PHE A 287 38.27 -9.02 45.66
#